data_AF-A0A832LGD1-F1
#
_entry.id   AF-A0A832LGD1-F1
#
_cell.length_a   1.000
_cell.length_b   1.000
_cell.length_c   1.000
_cell.angle_alpha   90.00
_cell.angle_beta   90.00
_cell.angle_gamma   90.00
#
_symmetry.space_group_name_H-M   'P 1'
#
loop_
_entity.id
_entity.type
_entity.pdbx_description
1 polymer ?
#
loop_
_entity_poly.entity_id
_entity_poly.type
_entity_poly.pdbx_seq_one_letter_code
_entity_poly.pdbx_strand_id
1 'polypeptide(L)'
;MKIIPLASESLGVRSLSVYIEAKNRILIDPGVALGPKRYSLPPAKIEIEKLEAAKKKIIEFLGMADTIIISHYHYDHYLPSANYNGKHLLLKDPRKKINKSQMSRASKFLKGKENYEYVDGKNFTINDCRMEFSPPLPHGEEGTRLGFVIMTMIEDKKRIIHASDTQLLNKKSIEWIIEKMPDLIITSSPPTYIGYIKNAWKTGTKNINKIILETDSEIILDHHIIRDKRYPEFFKGLEKEPSTFARYLKVEETPLEAYRRELHEIENGKKVKLPFKLP
;
A
#
# COMPACT_ATOMS: atom_id res chain seq x y z
N MET A 1 5.33 15.29 -13.20
CA MET A 1 5.05 14.31 -12.13
C MET A 1 6.08 13.20 -12.11
N LYS A 2 6.71 12.96 -10.96
CA LYS A 2 7.64 11.86 -10.69
C LYS A 2 7.09 11.03 -9.53
N ILE A 3 7.18 9.71 -9.66
CA ILE A 3 6.65 8.74 -8.69
C ILE A 3 7.82 8.01 -8.08
N ILE A 4 7.90 8.00 -6.75
CA ILE A 4 9.00 7.41 -6.02
C ILE A 4 8.43 6.43 -5.00
N PRO A 5 8.31 5.14 -5.35
CA PRO A 5 7.99 4.10 -4.40
C PRO A 5 9.02 4.06 -3.26
N LEU A 6 8.56 4.11 -2.02
CA LEU A 6 9.45 4.21 -0.86
C LEU A 6 9.68 2.87 -0.19
N ALA A 7 8.59 2.16 0.11
CA ALA A 7 8.59 0.90 0.83
C ALA A 7 7.38 0.06 0.44
N SER A 8 7.58 -1.25 0.33
CA SER A 8 6.54 -2.27 0.13
C SER A 8 7.13 -3.67 0.31
N GLU A 9 6.30 -4.69 0.17
CA GLU A 9 6.66 -6.09 0.35
C GLU A 9 7.70 -6.56 -0.65
N SER A 10 7.62 -6.10 -1.91
CA SER A 10 8.67 -6.38 -2.89
C SER A 10 10.02 -5.77 -2.51
N LEU A 11 10.04 -4.79 -1.59
CA LEU A 11 11.25 -4.18 -1.02
C LEU A 11 11.61 -4.75 0.39
N GLY A 12 10.85 -5.74 0.88
CA GLY A 12 11.17 -6.51 2.10
C GLY A 12 10.45 -6.09 3.38
N VAL A 13 9.46 -5.20 3.31
CA VAL A 13 8.72 -4.70 4.50
C VAL A 13 7.24 -4.53 4.20
N ARG A 14 6.37 -4.50 5.22
CA ARG A 14 4.96 -4.17 5.00
C ARG A 14 4.80 -2.67 4.82
N SER A 15 4.38 -2.24 3.63
CA SER A 15 4.06 -0.84 3.33
C SER A 15 3.40 -0.72 1.96
N LEU A 16 2.80 0.43 1.67
CA LEU A 16 2.43 0.85 0.33
C LEU A 16 2.77 2.35 0.15
N SER A 17 3.89 2.77 0.72
CA SER A 17 4.27 4.19 0.80
C SER A 17 4.85 4.69 -0.52
N VAL A 18 4.29 5.78 -1.03
CA VAL A 18 4.76 6.42 -2.27
C VAL A 18 4.87 7.93 -2.08
N TYR A 19 5.96 8.47 -2.60
CA TYR A 19 6.13 9.91 -2.75
C TYR A 19 5.86 10.31 -4.20
N ILE A 20 5.05 11.34 -4.39
CA ILE A 20 4.67 11.87 -5.69
C ILE A 20 5.10 13.34 -5.74
N GLU A 21 6.00 13.63 -6.65
CA GLU A 21 6.46 14.98 -6.95
C GLU A 21 5.71 15.49 -8.18
N ALA A 22 4.67 16.28 -7.94
CA ALA A 22 3.94 17.03 -8.96
C ALA A 22 4.20 18.53 -8.74
N LYS A 23 3.23 19.40 -9.05
CA LYS A 23 3.25 20.80 -8.58
C LYS A 23 3.17 20.92 -7.05
N ASN A 24 2.78 19.83 -6.38
CA ASN A 24 2.78 19.66 -4.94
C ASN A 24 3.62 18.41 -4.60
N ARG A 25 4.29 18.40 -3.44
CA ARG A 25 5.06 17.25 -2.95
C ARG A 25 4.20 16.43 -2.00
N ILE A 26 3.72 15.29 -2.48
CA ILE A 26 2.70 14.49 -1.81
C ILE A 26 3.32 13.20 -1.32
N LEU A 27 3.11 12.86 -0.05
CA LEU A 27 3.50 11.57 0.51
C LEU A 27 2.24 10.81 0.94
N ILE A 28 2.00 9.67 0.31
CA ILE A 28 0.86 8.80 0.61
C ILE A 28 1.34 7.64 1.47
N ASP A 29 0.58 7.39 2.53
CA ASP A 29 0.75 6.28 3.47
C ASP A 29 2.20 6.13 3.98
N PRO A 30 2.74 7.12 4.70
CA PRO A 30 4.11 7.09 5.24
C PRO A 30 4.21 6.14 6.44
N GLY A 31 3.90 4.87 6.25
CA GLY A 31 4.00 3.82 7.25
C GLY A 31 4.90 2.68 6.80
N VAL A 32 5.40 1.94 7.77
CA VAL A 32 6.14 0.71 7.53
C VAL A 32 6.04 -0.18 8.77
N ALA A 33 5.85 -1.48 8.54
CA ALA A 33 5.77 -2.47 9.62
C ALA A 33 6.35 -3.82 9.18
N LEU A 34 6.41 -4.75 10.14
CA LEU A 34 6.66 -6.17 9.90
C LEU A 34 5.52 -6.99 10.47
N GLY A 35 5.26 -8.14 9.87
CA GLY A 35 4.35 -9.11 10.45
C GLY A 35 4.89 -9.67 11.76
N PRO A 36 4.18 -9.57 12.89
CA PRO A 36 4.71 -10.02 14.18
C PRO A 36 5.02 -11.53 14.19
N LYS A 37 4.23 -12.32 13.45
CA LYS A 37 4.48 -13.74 13.22
C LYS A 37 4.09 -14.13 11.79
N ARG A 38 4.91 -14.98 11.17
CA ARG A 38 4.62 -15.66 9.89
C ARG A 38 5.29 -17.04 9.95
N TYR A 39 4.54 -18.09 9.59
CA TYR A 39 4.97 -19.49 9.84
C TYR A 39 5.32 -19.74 11.31
N SER A 40 4.61 -19.07 12.23
CA SER A 40 4.89 -19.06 13.68
C SER A 40 6.25 -18.48 14.09
N LEU A 41 7.01 -17.88 13.16
CA LEU A 41 8.33 -17.29 13.39
C LEU A 41 8.24 -15.76 13.51
N PRO A 42 9.02 -15.14 14.41
CA PRO A 42 9.17 -13.69 14.47
C PRO A 42 9.96 -13.18 13.25
N PRO A 43 9.94 -11.87 12.94
CA PRO A 43 10.75 -11.34 11.87
C PRO A 43 12.23 -11.74 11.99
N ALA A 44 12.82 -12.14 10.86
CA ALA A 44 14.24 -12.44 10.75
C ALA A 44 15.08 -11.15 10.88
N LYS A 45 16.38 -11.28 11.16
CA LYS A 45 17.31 -10.15 11.32
C LYS A 45 17.29 -9.22 10.11
N ILE A 46 17.31 -9.78 8.89
CA ILE A 46 17.27 -9.00 7.65
C ILE A 46 15.95 -8.23 7.46
N GLU A 47 14.83 -8.75 7.97
CA GLU A 47 13.55 -8.04 7.94
C GLU A 47 13.58 -6.81 8.86
N ILE A 48 14.22 -6.93 10.04
CA ILE A 48 14.42 -5.83 10.99
C ILE A 48 15.33 -4.75 10.37
N GLU A 49 16.43 -5.15 9.73
CA GLU A 49 17.33 -4.22 9.04
C GLU A 49 16.62 -3.45 7.92
N LYS A 50 15.81 -4.15 7.11
CA LYS A 50 14.99 -3.52 6.06
C LYS A 50 13.93 -2.58 6.63
N LEU A 51 13.31 -2.92 7.76
CA LEU A 51 12.36 -2.04 8.45
C LEU A 51 13.02 -0.72 8.84
N GLU A 52 14.19 -0.74 9.46
CA GLU A 52 14.88 0.49 9.88
C GLU A 52 15.34 1.32 8.68
N ALA A 53 15.86 0.68 7.62
CA ALA A 53 16.24 1.36 6.39
C ALA A 53 15.03 2.03 5.70
N ALA A 54 13.90 1.32 5.58
CA ALA A 54 12.67 1.83 5.00
C ALA A 54 12.09 2.98 5.84
N LYS A 55 12.09 2.84 7.17
CA LYS A 55 11.62 3.88 8.09
C LYS A 55 12.45 5.16 7.97
N LYS A 56 13.78 5.05 7.88
CA LYS A 56 14.67 6.20 7.65
C LYS A 56 14.34 6.90 6.33
N LYS A 57 14.18 6.14 5.24
CA LYS A 57 13.79 6.67 3.93
C LYS A 57 12.44 7.38 3.98
N ILE A 58 11.42 6.79 4.61
CA ILE A 58 10.10 7.42 4.76
C ILE A 58 10.19 8.73 5.55
N ILE A 59 10.98 8.79 6.63
CA ILE A 59 11.17 10.02 7.43
C ILE A 59 11.84 11.13 6.61
N GLU A 60 12.82 10.79 5.76
CA GLU A 60 13.47 11.74 4.86
C GLU A 60 12.44 12.35 3.88
N PHE A 61 11.65 11.51 3.21
CA PHE A 61 10.61 11.98 2.29
C PHE A 61 9.46 12.70 2.99
N LEU A 62 9.15 12.33 4.23
CA LEU A 62 8.20 13.06 5.09
C LEU A 62 8.68 14.49 5.35
N GLY A 63 9.98 14.69 5.56
CA GLY A 63 10.58 16.02 5.71
C GLY A 63 10.39 16.89 4.45
N MET A 64 10.49 16.29 3.27
CA MET A 64 10.38 16.96 1.97
C MET A 64 8.94 17.17 1.48
N ALA A 65 7.96 16.41 1.98
CA ALA A 65 6.58 16.52 1.55
C ALA A 65 5.91 17.79 2.08
N ASP A 66 4.98 18.35 1.31
CA ASP A 66 4.11 19.46 1.74
C ASP A 66 2.76 18.92 2.22
N THR A 67 2.28 17.87 1.56
CA THR A 67 0.98 17.23 1.80
C THR A 67 1.16 15.75 2.13
N ILE A 68 0.51 15.30 3.20
CA ILE A 68 0.52 13.90 3.63
C ILE A 68 -0.88 13.33 3.54
N ILE A 69 -0.98 12.15 2.94
CA ILE A 69 -2.23 11.43 2.80
C ILE A 69 -2.15 10.14 3.59
N ILE A 70 -3.12 9.88 4.47
CA ILE A 70 -3.25 8.61 5.20
C ILE A 70 -4.60 7.98 4.84
N SER A 71 -4.52 6.89 4.07
CA SER A 71 -5.66 6.18 3.52
C SER A 71 -6.45 5.39 4.56
N HIS A 72 -5.77 4.91 5.61
CA HIS A 72 -6.35 4.21 6.74
C HIS A 72 -5.32 4.00 7.87
N TYR A 73 -5.75 3.43 9.00
CA TYR A 73 -4.95 3.41 10.24
C TYR A 73 -4.34 2.03 10.57
N HIS A 74 -3.76 1.36 9.59
CA HIS A 74 -2.81 0.27 9.86
C HIS A 74 -1.37 0.82 9.98
N TYR A 75 -0.51 0.16 10.76
CA TYR A 75 0.82 0.70 11.12
C TYR A 75 1.81 0.72 9.95
N ASP A 76 1.52 -0.03 8.90
CA ASP A 76 2.19 0.02 7.60
C ASP A 76 1.74 1.17 6.70
N HIS A 77 0.78 2.02 7.14
CA HIS A 77 0.30 3.19 6.39
C HIS A 77 0.55 4.53 7.09
N TYR A 78 0.98 4.54 8.35
CA TYR A 78 1.44 5.76 9.02
C TYR A 78 2.46 5.46 10.11
N LEU A 79 3.30 6.44 10.47
CA LEU A 79 4.28 6.33 11.55
C LEU A 79 3.77 7.07 12.79
N PRO A 80 3.35 6.39 13.87
CA PRO A 80 2.77 7.03 15.05
C PRO A 80 3.68 8.08 15.72
N SER A 81 4.99 7.87 15.68
CA SER A 81 5.99 8.70 16.36
C SER A 81 6.70 9.70 15.44
N ALA A 82 6.31 9.80 14.16
CA ALA A 82 6.93 10.74 13.24
C ALA A 82 6.39 12.16 13.45
N ASN A 83 7.20 13.16 13.05
CA ASN A 83 6.81 14.56 13.10
C ASN A 83 6.06 14.95 11.82
N TYR A 84 4.81 15.35 11.97
CA TYR A 84 3.93 15.79 10.89
C TYR A 84 3.68 17.31 10.92
N ASN A 85 4.39 18.06 11.77
CA ASN A 85 4.17 19.49 11.94
C ASN A 85 4.49 20.27 10.66
N GLY A 86 3.67 21.30 10.39
CA GLY A 86 3.80 22.13 9.19
C GLY A 86 3.39 21.43 7.90
N LYS A 87 2.83 20.22 7.96
CA LYS A 87 2.33 19.48 6.80
C LYS A 87 0.81 19.60 6.69
N HIS A 88 0.29 19.61 5.47
CA HIS A 88 -1.14 19.49 5.25
C HIS A 88 -1.55 18.02 5.33
N LEU A 89 -2.28 17.64 6.39
CA LEU A 89 -2.67 16.25 6.63
C LEU A 89 -4.07 15.97 6.10
N LEU A 90 -4.17 15.02 5.17
CA LEU A 90 -5.40 14.59 4.53
C LEU A 90 -5.68 13.15 4.93
N LEU A 91 -6.75 12.94 5.69
CA LEU A 91 -6.94 11.71 6.44
C LEU A 91 -8.29 11.06 6.13
N LYS A 92 -8.33 9.72 6.14
CA LYS A 92 -9.58 8.97 6.30
C LYS A 92 -10.34 9.43 7.54
N ASP A 93 -11.65 9.69 7.47
CA ASP A 93 -12.45 10.04 8.65
C ASP A 93 -12.53 8.86 9.63
N PRO A 94 -12.00 8.99 10.87
CA PRO A 94 -11.99 7.90 11.84
C PRO A 94 -13.30 7.77 12.63
N ARG A 95 -14.35 8.48 12.23
CA ARG A 95 -15.69 8.43 12.85
C ARG A 95 -16.73 7.78 11.95
N LYS A 96 -16.44 7.67 10.64
CA LYS A 96 -17.37 7.16 9.63
C LYS A 96 -16.81 5.92 8.96
N LYS A 97 -17.62 4.85 8.88
CA LYS A 97 -17.28 3.58 8.20
C LYS A 97 -15.84 3.17 8.56
N ILE A 98 -15.63 2.79 9.82
CA ILE A 98 -14.33 2.40 10.37
C ILE A 98 -14.52 1.27 11.38
N ASN A 99 -13.48 0.46 11.63
CA ASN A 99 -13.52 -0.54 12.69
C ASN A 99 -12.90 -0.01 14.01
N LYS A 100 -13.10 -0.75 15.11
CA LYS A 100 -12.64 -0.33 16.45
C LYS A 100 -11.13 -0.17 16.54
N SER A 101 -10.35 -1.02 15.88
CA SER A 101 -8.88 -0.97 15.95
C SER A 101 -8.33 0.26 15.24
N GLN A 102 -8.81 0.55 14.03
CA GLN A 102 -8.42 1.74 13.30
C GLN A 102 -8.89 3.02 14.02
N MET A 103 -10.09 3.04 14.61
CA MET A 103 -10.58 4.17 15.41
C MET A 103 -9.67 4.44 16.62
N SER A 104 -9.26 3.40 17.37
CA SER A 104 -8.34 3.55 18.50
C SER A 104 -6.97 4.08 18.07
N ARG A 105 -6.45 3.57 16.95
CA ARG A 105 -5.17 3.99 16.37
C ARG A 105 -5.21 5.45 15.89
N ALA A 106 -6.28 5.84 15.21
CA ALA A 106 -6.52 7.21 14.77
C ALA A 106 -6.60 8.17 15.96
N SER A 107 -7.37 7.81 17.00
CA SER A 107 -7.48 8.62 18.22
C SER A 107 -6.13 8.88 18.88
N LYS A 108 -5.27 7.86 18.99
CA LYS A 108 -3.91 8.01 19.50
C LYS A 108 -3.04 8.87 18.57
N PHE A 109 -3.12 8.65 17.26
CA PHE A 109 -2.34 9.37 16.26
C PHE A 109 -2.69 10.86 16.21
N LEU A 110 -3.97 11.22 16.32
CA LEU A 110 -4.46 12.59 16.22
C LEU A 110 -4.27 13.42 17.49
N LYS A 111 -3.89 12.80 18.61
CA LYS A 111 -3.67 13.51 19.87
C LYS A 111 -2.61 14.61 19.67
N GLY A 112 -3.00 15.85 19.95
CA GLY A 112 -2.13 17.04 19.82
C GLY A 112 -1.89 17.52 18.38
N LYS A 113 -2.63 17.01 17.39
CA LYS A 113 -2.62 17.54 16.02
C LYS A 113 -3.86 18.42 15.82
N GLU A 114 -3.67 19.59 15.24
CA GLU A 114 -4.75 20.56 15.04
C GLU A 114 -5.00 20.86 13.54
N ASN A 115 -3.99 20.67 12.69
CA ASN A 115 -4.08 20.96 11.27
C ASN A 115 -4.22 19.67 10.43
N TYR A 116 -5.45 19.20 10.27
CA TYR A 116 -5.77 18.08 9.40
C TYR A 116 -7.18 18.23 8.82
N GLU A 117 -7.42 17.61 7.66
CA GLU A 117 -8.72 17.51 7.03
C GLU A 117 -9.11 16.06 6.79
N TYR A 118 -10.38 15.72 7.06
CA TYR A 118 -10.95 14.44 6.65
C TYR A 118 -11.45 14.50 5.21
N VAL A 119 -11.04 13.55 4.37
CA VAL A 119 -11.17 13.65 2.91
C VAL A 119 -12.09 12.61 2.27
N ASP A 120 -12.79 11.80 3.06
CA ASP A 120 -13.77 10.82 2.57
C ASP A 120 -14.74 11.42 1.53
N GLY A 121 -14.63 10.99 0.26
CA GLY A 121 -15.48 11.44 -0.84
C GLY A 121 -15.29 12.89 -1.28
N LYS A 122 -14.19 13.55 -0.86
CA LYS A 122 -13.89 14.94 -1.21
C LYS A 122 -13.05 15.06 -2.48
N ASN A 123 -13.11 16.24 -3.08
CA ASN A 123 -12.17 16.69 -4.10
C ASN A 123 -11.65 18.07 -3.73
N PHE A 124 -10.42 18.38 -4.13
CA PHE A 124 -9.84 19.70 -3.98
C PHE A 124 -8.65 19.87 -4.93
N THR A 125 -8.19 21.11 -5.06
CA THR A 125 -7.01 21.47 -5.84
C THR A 125 -6.03 22.17 -4.93
N ILE A 126 -4.78 21.68 -4.88
CA ILE A 126 -3.69 22.32 -4.14
C ILE A 126 -2.58 22.63 -5.14
N ASN A 127 -2.22 23.90 -5.32
CA ASN A 127 -1.18 24.33 -6.26
C ASN A 127 -1.40 23.77 -7.69
N ASP A 128 -2.61 23.88 -8.22
CA ASP A 128 -3.08 23.29 -9.49
C ASP A 128 -2.97 21.75 -9.60
N CYS A 129 -2.65 21.05 -8.52
CA CYS A 129 -2.70 19.60 -8.46
C CYS A 129 -4.11 19.19 -8.00
N ARG A 130 -4.91 18.60 -8.89
CA ARG A 130 -6.24 18.12 -8.52
C ARG A 130 -6.11 16.80 -7.78
N MET A 131 -6.82 16.70 -6.66
CA MET A 131 -6.91 15.48 -5.86
C MET A 131 -8.37 15.12 -5.67
N GLU A 132 -8.68 13.83 -5.82
CA GLU A 132 -10.02 13.30 -5.61
C GLU A 132 -9.92 12.03 -4.77
N PHE A 133 -10.77 11.95 -3.76
CA PHE A 133 -10.78 10.86 -2.79
C PHE A 133 -12.06 10.06 -2.94
N SER A 134 -11.93 8.74 -2.87
CA SER A 134 -13.11 7.89 -2.88
C SER A 134 -13.95 8.14 -1.61
N PRO A 135 -15.25 7.83 -1.63
CA PRO A 135 -15.97 7.52 -0.39
C PRO A 135 -15.27 6.38 0.37
N PRO A 136 -15.62 6.12 1.64
CA PRO A 136 -15.08 4.98 2.37
C PRO A 136 -15.38 3.66 1.65
N LEU A 137 -14.33 2.94 1.26
CA LEU A 137 -14.39 1.67 0.56
C LEU A 137 -13.97 0.52 1.47
N PRO A 138 -14.54 -0.69 1.32
CA PRO A 138 -14.11 -1.85 2.10
C PRO A 138 -12.60 -2.11 1.98
N HIS A 139 -11.95 -2.40 3.11
CA HIS A 139 -10.60 -2.95 3.15
C HIS A 139 -10.68 -4.43 2.74
N GLY A 140 -10.43 -4.72 1.46
CA GLY A 140 -10.63 -6.05 0.88
C GLY A 140 -12.08 -6.36 0.52
N GLU A 141 -12.53 -7.58 0.86
CA GLU A 141 -13.91 -8.02 0.61
C GLU A 141 -14.92 -7.24 1.46
N GLU A 142 -16.10 -7.01 0.87
CA GLU A 142 -17.21 -6.35 1.57
C GLU A 142 -17.75 -7.23 2.70
N GLY A 143 -18.12 -6.60 3.83
CA GLY A 143 -18.65 -7.31 5.00
C GLY A 143 -17.60 -7.91 5.93
N THR A 144 -16.30 -7.76 5.63
CA THR A 144 -15.23 -8.21 6.53
C THR A 144 -15.02 -7.24 7.71
N ARG A 145 -14.31 -7.70 8.74
CA ARG A 145 -13.96 -6.90 9.93
C ARG A 145 -12.73 -6.00 9.73
N LEU A 146 -12.13 -6.01 8.53
CA LEU A 146 -10.90 -5.25 8.22
C LEU A 146 -11.10 -3.73 8.23
N GLY A 147 -12.36 -3.29 8.11
CA GLY A 147 -12.73 -1.88 8.16
C GLY A 147 -12.80 -1.30 6.75
N PHE A 148 -12.40 -0.04 6.62
CA PHE A 148 -12.49 0.71 5.37
C PHE A 148 -11.24 1.53 5.14
N VAL A 149 -11.02 1.87 3.88
CA VAL A 149 -9.94 2.73 3.39
C VAL A 149 -10.53 3.81 2.48
N ILE A 150 -9.70 4.76 2.07
CA ILE A 150 -9.98 5.65 0.94
C ILE A 150 -8.92 5.46 -0.14
N MET A 151 -9.33 5.55 -1.40
CA MET A 151 -8.41 5.72 -2.51
C MET A 151 -8.13 7.20 -2.73
N THR A 152 -6.97 7.50 -3.30
CA THR A 152 -6.56 8.85 -3.69
C THR A 152 -6.25 8.86 -5.18
N MET A 153 -6.94 9.71 -5.93
CA MET A 153 -6.58 10.08 -7.29
C MET A 153 -5.82 11.40 -7.25
N ILE A 154 -4.68 11.46 -7.95
CA ILE A 154 -3.91 12.68 -8.20
C ILE A 154 -3.87 12.91 -9.69
N GLU A 155 -4.24 14.10 -10.12
CA GLU A 155 -4.25 14.53 -11.51
C GLU A 155 -3.35 15.76 -11.69
N ASP A 156 -2.29 15.57 -12.47
CA ASP A 156 -1.36 16.60 -12.97
C ASP A 156 -1.16 16.36 -14.48
N LYS A 157 0.04 15.94 -14.93
CA LYS A 157 0.28 15.53 -16.33
C LYS A 157 -0.27 14.14 -16.67
N LYS A 158 -0.54 13.34 -15.64
CA LYS A 158 -1.15 12.01 -15.70
C LYS A 158 -2.12 11.90 -14.54
N ARG A 159 -3.03 10.94 -14.61
CA ARG A 159 -3.94 10.57 -13.54
C ARG A 159 -3.42 9.31 -12.86
N ILE A 160 -3.09 9.41 -11.58
CA ILE A 160 -2.60 8.29 -10.78
C ILE A 160 -3.65 7.99 -9.72
N ILE A 161 -3.97 6.72 -9.52
CA ILE A 161 -4.72 6.27 -8.36
C ILE A 161 -3.80 5.50 -7.42
N HIS A 162 -3.73 5.92 -6.16
CA HIS A 162 -3.32 5.06 -5.06
C HIS A 162 -4.57 4.44 -4.45
N ALA A 163 -4.77 3.15 -4.71
CA ALA A 163 -5.95 2.41 -4.33
C ALA A 163 -5.86 1.76 -2.94
N SER A 164 -4.78 2.05 -2.19
CA SER A 164 -4.58 1.57 -0.83
C SER A 164 -4.82 0.04 -0.70
N ASP A 165 -5.34 -0.35 0.45
CA ASP A 165 -5.62 -1.69 0.91
C ASP A 165 -7.00 -2.21 0.48
N THR A 166 -7.48 -1.78 -0.68
CA THR A 166 -8.76 -2.27 -1.24
C THR A 166 -8.68 -3.73 -1.68
N GLN A 167 -7.46 -4.25 -1.90
CA GLN A 167 -7.13 -5.60 -2.39
C GLN A 167 -7.80 -5.97 -3.72
N LEU A 168 -8.51 -5.01 -4.34
CA LEU A 168 -9.33 -5.18 -5.54
C LEU A 168 -10.36 -6.32 -5.43
N LEU A 169 -10.91 -6.52 -4.23
CA LEU A 169 -11.87 -7.60 -3.94
C LEU A 169 -13.32 -7.15 -3.77
N ASN A 170 -13.63 -5.87 -3.90
CA ASN A 170 -15.00 -5.35 -3.81
C ASN A 170 -15.39 -4.52 -5.04
N LYS A 171 -16.65 -4.66 -5.46
CA LYS A 171 -17.20 -4.03 -6.67
C LYS A 171 -17.05 -2.50 -6.67
N LYS A 172 -17.31 -1.86 -5.53
CA LYS A 172 -17.25 -0.38 -5.38
C LYS A 172 -15.86 0.18 -5.68
N SER A 173 -14.81 -0.54 -5.28
CA SER A 173 -13.42 -0.16 -5.57
C SER A 173 -13.13 -0.24 -7.07
N ILE A 174 -13.58 -1.31 -7.72
CA ILE A 174 -13.38 -1.52 -9.15
C ILE A 174 -14.11 -0.46 -9.98
N GLU A 175 -15.37 -0.19 -9.63
CA GLU A 175 -16.18 0.82 -10.32
C GLU A 175 -15.59 2.22 -10.17
N TRP A 176 -15.12 2.58 -8.97
CA TRP A 176 -14.49 3.89 -8.76
C TRP A 176 -13.22 4.04 -9.60
N ILE A 177 -12.35 3.02 -9.63
CA ILE A 177 -11.13 3.04 -10.46
C ILE A 177 -11.48 3.24 -11.94
N ILE A 178 -12.42 2.47 -12.46
CA ILE A 178 -12.80 2.52 -13.87
C ILE A 178 -13.44 3.87 -14.22
N GLU A 179 -14.33 4.38 -13.37
CA GLU A 179 -14.94 5.72 -13.55
C GLU A 179 -13.86 6.80 -13.66
N LYS A 180 -12.78 6.68 -12.89
CA LYS A 180 -11.70 7.64 -12.90
C LYS A 180 -10.70 7.44 -14.03
N MET A 181 -10.72 6.38 -14.84
CA MET A 181 -9.81 6.21 -16.00
C MET A 181 -8.36 6.67 -15.74
N PRO A 182 -7.63 6.10 -14.76
CA PRO A 182 -6.26 6.50 -14.45
C PRO A 182 -5.28 6.02 -15.52
N ASP A 183 -4.13 6.68 -15.64
CA ASP A 183 -2.99 6.19 -16.41
C ASP A 183 -2.20 5.12 -15.64
N LEU A 184 -2.14 5.27 -14.31
CA LEU A 184 -1.41 4.38 -13.41
C LEU A 184 -2.19 4.11 -12.13
N ILE A 185 -2.22 2.84 -11.74
CA ILE A 185 -2.80 2.39 -10.48
C ILE A 185 -1.70 1.80 -9.59
N ILE A 186 -1.61 2.31 -8.37
CA ILE A 186 -0.75 1.79 -7.31
C ILE A 186 -1.68 1.16 -6.27
N THR A 187 -1.61 -0.14 -6.08
CA THR A 187 -2.59 -0.85 -5.25
C THR A 187 -1.98 -2.01 -4.49
N SER A 188 -2.55 -2.26 -3.32
CA SER A 188 -2.46 -3.57 -2.71
C SER A 188 -3.17 -4.60 -3.59
N SER A 189 -2.90 -5.86 -3.30
CA SER A 189 -3.33 -6.99 -4.09
C SER A 189 -4.18 -7.97 -3.26
N PRO A 190 -4.82 -8.97 -3.89
CA PRO A 190 -5.53 -10.01 -3.16
C PRO A 190 -4.60 -10.77 -2.20
N PRO A 191 -4.96 -10.95 -0.92
CA PRO A 191 -4.15 -11.66 0.07
C PRO A 191 -4.29 -13.19 -0.06
N THR A 192 -3.86 -13.77 -1.18
CA THR A 192 -4.05 -15.20 -1.53
C THR A 192 -3.38 -16.18 -0.57
N TYR A 193 -2.42 -15.70 0.23
CA TYR A 193 -1.77 -16.48 1.28
C TYR A 193 -2.65 -16.69 2.53
N ILE A 194 -3.80 -16.01 2.62
CA ILE A 194 -4.75 -16.14 3.73
C ILE A 194 -5.79 -17.20 3.35
N GLY A 195 -5.60 -18.42 3.87
CA GLY A 195 -6.39 -19.59 3.48
C GLY A 195 -7.91 -19.51 3.74
N TYR A 196 -8.39 -18.58 4.59
CA TYR A 196 -9.83 -18.41 4.83
C TYR A 196 -10.53 -17.47 3.84
N ILE A 197 -9.79 -16.67 3.05
CA ILE A 197 -10.37 -15.79 2.02
C ILE A 197 -10.52 -16.62 0.74
N LYS A 198 -11.57 -17.45 0.74
CA LYS A 198 -11.88 -18.35 -0.37
C LYS A 198 -12.07 -17.53 -1.65
N ASN A 199 -11.46 -17.97 -2.74
CA ASN A 199 -11.52 -17.34 -4.06
C ASN A 199 -10.81 -15.99 -4.23
N ALA A 200 -10.02 -15.50 -3.27
CA ALA A 200 -9.26 -14.24 -3.43
C ALA A 200 -8.46 -14.20 -4.74
N TRP A 201 -7.85 -15.33 -5.12
CA TRP A 201 -7.13 -15.48 -6.39
C TRP A 201 -8.06 -15.23 -7.59
N LYS A 202 -9.14 -16.02 -7.72
CA LYS A 202 -10.07 -15.96 -8.85
C LYS A 202 -10.77 -14.61 -8.94
N THR A 203 -11.26 -14.08 -7.83
CA THR A 203 -11.93 -12.78 -7.75
C THR A 203 -10.96 -11.66 -8.11
N GLY A 204 -9.74 -11.72 -7.55
CA GLY A 204 -8.68 -10.77 -7.83
C GLY A 204 -8.29 -10.73 -9.31
N THR A 205 -7.98 -11.88 -9.91
CA THR A 205 -7.67 -11.99 -11.35
C THR A 205 -8.79 -11.40 -12.20
N LYS A 206 -10.05 -11.79 -11.94
CA LYS A 206 -11.22 -11.26 -12.68
C LYS A 206 -11.31 -9.73 -12.59
N ASN A 207 -11.21 -9.18 -11.38
CA ASN A 207 -11.37 -7.75 -11.15
C ASN A 207 -10.21 -6.92 -11.71
N ILE A 208 -8.98 -7.39 -11.56
CA ILE A 208 -7.80 -6.73 -12.10
C ILE A 208 -7.84 -6.76 -13.64
N ASN A 209 -8.17 -7.90 -14.26
CA ASN A 209 -8.32 -7.97 -15.71
C ASN A 209 -9.43 -7.05 -16.22
N LYS A 210 -10.55 -6.94 -15.49
CA LYS A 210 -11.60 -5.97 -15.81
C LYS A 210 -11.05 -4.53 -15.82
N ILE A 211 -10.29 -4.14 -14.79
CA ILE A 211 -9.67 -2.80 -14.73
C ILE A 211 -8.73 -2.60 -15.92
N ILE A 212 -7.85 -3.56 -16.20
CA ILE A 212 -6.89 -3.47 -17.31
C ILE A 212 -7.63 -3.26 -18.63
N LEU A 213 -8.65 -4.07 -18.90
CA LEU A 213 -9.39 -4.03 -20.17
C LEU A 213 -10.24 -2.75 -20.32
N GLU A 214 -10.79 -2.21 -19.24
CA GLU A 214 -11.66 -1.02 -19.32
C GLU A 214 -10.89 0.30 -19.25
N THR A 215 -9.65 0.30 -18.76
CA THR A 215 -8.88 1.55 -18.55
C THR A 215 -7.55 1.63 -19.31
N ASP A 216 -6.99 0.49 -19.74
CA ASP A 216 -5.61 0.34 -20.25
C ASP A 216 -4.51 0.84 -19.28
N SER A 217 -4.85 0.97 -17.99
CA SER A 217 -3.93 1.47 -16.96
C SER A 217 -2.65 0.63 -16.87
N GLU A 218 -1.52 1.28 -16.61
CA GLU A 218 -0.40 0.61 -15.96
C GLU A 218 -0.77 0.27 -14.51
N ILE A 219 -0.31 -0.87 -14.00
CA ILE A 219 -0.58 -1.28 -12.62
C ILE A 219 0.73 -1.61 -11.91
N ILE A 220 0.93 -0.95 -10.77
CA ILE A 220 1.88 -1.36 -9.74
C ILE A 220 1.09 -2.12 -8.67
N LEU A 221 1.23 -3.44 -8.67
CA LEU A 221 0.52 -4.38 -7.81
C LEU A 221 1.50 -4.97 -6.79
N ASP A 222 1.39 -4.60 -5.51
CA ASP A 222 2.36 -5.00 -4.47
C ASP A 222 1.65 -5.38 -3.17
N HIS A 223 2.36 -5.35 -2.04
CA HIS A 223 1.86 -5.53 -0.70
C HIS A 223 1.40 -6.97 -0.39
N HIS A 224 0.10 -7.26 -0.44
CA HIS A 224 -0.46 -8.53 0.04
C HIS A 224 -0.04 -9.78 -0.75
N ILE A 225 -0.18 -9.80 -2.08
CA ILE A 225 0.11 -10.96 -2.95
C ILE A 225 1.57 -11.37 -2.87
N ILE A 226 2.47 -10.42 -2.67
CA ILE A 226 3.93 -10.66 -2.58
C ILE A 226 4.29 -11.50 -1.34
N ARG A 227 3.39 -11.58 -0.34
CA ARG A 227 3.51 -12.49 0.81
C ARG A 227 3.20 -13.95 0.46
N ASP A 228 2.67 -14.22 -0.74
CA ASP A 228 2.48 -15.55 -1.34
C ASP A 228 3.62 -15.84 -2.34
N LYS A 229 4.31 -16.97 -2.18
CA LYS A 229 5.42 -17.35 -3.07
C LYS A 229 4.96 -17.55 -4.52
N ARG A 230 3.65 -17.72 -4.73
CA ARG A 230 3.03 -17.92 -6.05
C ARG A 230 2.63 -16.62 -6.75
N TYR A 231 3.03 -15.45 -6.24
CA TYR A 231 2.69 -14.19 -6.90
C TYR A 231 3.16 -14.10 -8.36
N PRO A 232 4.30 -14.71 -8.80
CA PRO A 232 4.67 -14.67 -10.21
C PRO A 232 3.66 -15.40 -11.11
N GLU A 233 3.09 -16.51 -10.64
CA GLU A 233 2.02 -17.23 -11.34
C GLU A 233 0.72 -16.42 -11.36
N PHE A 234 0.42 -15.68 -10.27
CA PHE A 234 -0.71 -14.75 -10.26
C PHE A 234 -0.56 -13.69 -11.35
N PHE A 235 0.63 -13.11 -11.48
CA PHE A 235 0.93 -12.04 -12.43
C PHE A 235 0.80 -12.52 -13.88
N LYS A 236 1.26 -13.73 -14.18
CA LYS A 236 1.10 -14.37 -15.49
C LYS A 236 -0.35 -14.62 -15.90
N GLY A 237 -1.26 -14.70 -14.93
CA GLY A 237 -2.69 -14.89 -15.18
C GLY A 237 -3.45 -13.59 -15.50
N LEU A 238 -2.77 -12.44 -15.52
CA LEU A 238 -3.37 -11.14 -15.80
C LEU A 238 -3.21 -10.76 -17.28
N GLU A 239 -4.15 -9.97 -17.81
CA GLU A 239 -4.11 -9.50 -19.22
C GLU A 239 -2.84 -8.69 -19.54
N LYS A 240 -2.32 -7.99 -18.54
CA LYS A 240 -1.09 -7.20 -18.60
C LYS A 240 -0.33 -7.45 -17.32
N GLU A 241 0.93 -7.88 -17.44
CA GLU A 241 1.75 -8.17 -16.26
C GLU A 241 2.01 -6.87 -15.48
N PRO A 242 1.63 -6.79 -14.19
CA PRO A 242 1.86 -5.60 -13.39
C PRO A 242 3.31 -5.50 -12.95
N SER A 243 3.73 -4.29 -12.61
CA SER A 243 4.99 -4.05 -11.91
C SER A 243 4.79 -4.22 -10.40
N THR A 244 5.87 -4.47 -9.66
CA THR A 244 5.97 -4.21 -8.21
C THR A 244 6.74 -2.91 -7.98
N PHE A 245 6.87 -2.47 -6.73
CA PHE A 245 7.71 -1.30 -6.41
C PHE A 245 9.17 -1.58 -6.76
N ALA A 246 9.68 -2.77 -6.42
CA ALA A 246 11.03 -3.17 -6.76
C ALA A 246 11.28 -3.20 -8.27
N ARG A 247 10.37 -3.79 -9.06
CA ARG A 247 10.45 -3.77 -10.54
C ARG A 247 10.38 -2.37 -11.11
N TYR A 248 9.50 -1.51 -10.59
CA TYR A 248 9.36 -0.12 -11.03
C TYR A 248 10.66 0.68 -10.77
N LEU A 249 11.29 0.42 -9.62
CA LEU A 249 12.58 0.99 -9.24
C LEU A 249 13.78 0.31 -9.92
N LYS A 250 13.55 -0.75 -10.71
CA LYS A 250 14.59 -1.57 -11.36
C LYS A 250 15.59 -2.17 -10.38
N VAL A 251 15.10 -2.61 -9.23
CA VAL A 251 15.88 -3.35 -8.22
C VAL A 251 15.35 -4.77 -8.05
N GLU A 252 16.15 -5.65 -7.46
CA GLU A 252 15.74 -7.03 -7.19
C GLU A 252 14.59 -7.07 -6.16
N GLU A 253 13.59 -7.92 -6.42
CA GLU A 253 12.48 -8.14 -5.50
C GLU A 253 12.96 -8.97 -4.30
N THR A 254 12.75 -8.46 -3.09
CA THR A 254 13.14 -9.14 -1.85
C THR A 254 11.89 -9.40 -0.97
N PRO A 255 11.00 -10.34 -1.33
CA PRO A 255 9.76 -10.64 -0.59
C PRO A 255 10.02 -11.39 0.72
N LEU A 256 10.73 -10.77 1.66
CA LEU A 256 11.29 -11.40 2.85
C LEU A 256 10.26 -12.15 3.70
N GLU A 257 9.08 -11.57 3.93
CA GLU A 257 8.05 -12.20 4.76
C GLU A 257 7.53 -13.52 4.13
N ALA A 258 7.44 -13.60 2.81
CA ALA A 258 7.03 -14.84 2.12
C ALA A 258 8.02 -15.98 2.35
N TYR A 259 9.30 -15.65 2.56
CA TYR A 259 10.40 -16.59 2.75
C TYR A 259 10.93 -16.62 4.20
N ARG A 260 10.16 -16.12 5.18
CA ARG A 260 10.61 -16.02 6.58
C ARG A 260 11.09 -17.35 7.17
N ARG A 261 10.46 -18.47 6.78
CA ARG A 261 10.91 -19.80 7.20
C ARG A 261 12.33 -20.08 6.72
N GLU A 262 12.58 -19.85 5.43
CA GLU A 262 13.90 -20.05 4.83
C GLU A 262 14.94 -19.07 5.41
N LEU A 263 14.54 -17.83 5.73
CA LEU A 263 15.43 -16.86 6.41
C LEU A 263 15.90 -17.38 7.78
N HIS A 264 14.98 -17.89 8.61
CA HIS A 264 15.33 -18.50 9.90
C HIS A 264 16.21 -19.74 9.74
N GLU A 265 16.00 -20.54 8.70
CA GLU A 265 16.87 -21.68 8.41
C GLU A 265 18.31 -21.24 8.10
N ILE A 266 18.47 -20.16 7.32
CA ILE A 266 19.77 -19.56 7.00
C ILE A 266 20.44 -19.01 8.27
N GLU A 267 19.70 -18.32 9.15
CA GLU A 267 20.22 -17.81 10.43
C GLU A 267 20.69 -18.93 11.36
N ASN A 268 20.09 -20.12 11.25
CA ASN A 268 20.51 -21.33 11.97
C ASN A 268 21.61 -22.13 11.23
N GLY A 269 22.26 -21.54 10.22
CA GLY A 269 23.40 -22.13 9.52
C GLY A 269 23.04 -23.13 8.43
N LYS A 270 21.77 -23.30 8.07
CA LYS A 270 21.38 -24.18 6.96
C LYS A 270 21.64 -23.49 5.61
N LYS A 271 22.07 -24.27 4.62
CA LYS A 271 22.18 -23.82 3.23
C LYS A 271 20.84 -23.94 2.53
N VAL A 272 20.11 -22.83 2.42
CA VAL A 272 18.82 -22.74 1.71
C VAL A 272 18.96 -21.78 0.53
N LYS A 273 18.38 -22.14 -0.62
CA LYS A 273 18.38 -21.29 -1.81
C LYS A 273 17.14 -20.39 -1.80
N LEU A 274 17.35 -19.08 -1.91
CA LEU A 274 16.31 -18.09 -2.16
C LEU A 274 16.22 -17.75 -3.66
N PRO A 275 15.06 -17.32 -4.17
CA PRO A 275 14.92 -16.89 -5.56
C PRO A 275 15.43 -15.47 -5.81
N PHE A 276 16.01 -14.82 -4.79
CA PHE A 276 16.59 -13.49 -4.82
C PHE A 276 17.85 -13.46 -3.97
N LYS A 277 18.72 -12.47 -4.17
CA LYS A 277 19.89 -12.26 -3.31
C LYS A 277 19.51 -11.53 -2.04
N LEU A 278 20.12 -11.93 -0.93
CA LEU A 278 20.09 -11.11 0.27
C LEU A 278 21.04 -9.92 0.06
N PRO A 279 20.61 -8.69 0.41
CA PRO A 279 21.40 -7.49 0.25
C PRO A 279 22.57 -7.39 1.23
#